data_AF-D9XML2-F1
#
_entry.id   AF-D9XML2-F1
#
_cell.length_a   1.000
_cell.length_b   1.000
_cell.length_c   1.000
_cell.angle_alpha   90.00
_cell.angle_beta   90.00
_cell.angle_gamma   90.00
#
_symmetry.space_group_name_H-M   'P 1'
#
loop_
_entity.id
_entity.type
_entity.pdbx_description
1 polymer ?
#
loop_
_entity_poly.entity_id
_entity_poly.type
_entity_poly.pdbx_seq_one_letter_code
_entity_poly.pdbx_strand_id
1 'polypeptide(L)'
;MPAAALKPKPLPTQSTAKRPVPLETPCAPVEKRPLPAGRPREWYVTHNRRLKAMRLAIALLDSGVYLPSQARDAKIRTTALLIGVHPPSDMTCHMVRAFMRYSR
;
A
#
# COMPACT_ATOMS: atom_id res chain seq x y z
N MET A 1 28.85 -45.54 -28.86
CA MET A 1 28.69 -45.04 -27.48
C MET A 1 27.97 -43.69 -27.51
N PRO A 2 26.71 -43.53 -27.07
CA PRO A 2 26.11 -42.22 -26.89
C PRO A 2 26.08 -41.85 -25.39
N ALA A 3 26.67 -40.71 -25.05
CA ALA A 3 26.61 -40.13 -23.70
C ALA A 3 25.35 -39.26 -23.58
N ALA A 4 24.36 -39.73 -22.83
CA ALA A 4 23.19 -38.95 -22.45
C ALA A 4 23.58 -37.96 -21.33
N ALA A 5 23.57 -36.66 -21.63
CA ALA A 5 23.78 -35.61 -20.62
C ALA A 5 22.48 -35.35 -19.84
N LEU A 6 22.56 -35.57 -18.53
CA LEU A 6 21.49 -35.45 -17.55
C LEU A 6 21.00 -34.00 -17.42
N LYS A 7 19.69 -33.78 -17.50
CA LYS A 7 19.06 -32.48 -17.17
C LYS A 7 19.18 -32.23 -15.66
N PRO A 8 19.64 -31.05 -15.19
CA PRO A 8 19.74 -30.77 -13.77
C PRO A 8 18.34 -30.69 -13.14
N LYS A 9 18.18 -31.39 -12.01
CA LYS A 9 16.94 -31.41 -11.23
C LYS A 9 16.69 -30.01 -10.65
N PRO A 10 15.50 -29.42 -10.86
CA PRO A 10 15.20 -28.10 -10.30
C PRO A 10 15.24 -28.17 -8.78
N LEU A 11 15.91 -27.20 -8.16
CA LEU A 11 16.00 -27.08 -6.71
C LEU A 11 14.59 -26.97 -6.09
N PRO A 12 14.37 -27.56 -4.91
CA PRO A 12 13.06 -27.55 -4.27
C PRO A 12 12.61 -26.12 -3.96
N THR A 13 11.47 -25.72 -4.51
CA THR A 13 10.78 -24.46 -4.18
C THR A 13 10.43 -24.50 -2.68
N GLN A 14 11.19 -23.76 -1.86
CA GLN A 14 10.89 -23.67 -0.44
C GLN A 14 9.63 -22.84 -0.26
N SER A 15 8.57 -23.48 0.24
CA SER A 15 7.32 -22.81 0.59
C SER A 15 7.56 -21.76 1.68
N THR A 16 7.29 -20.49 1.36
CA THR A 16 7.31 -19.36 2.31
C THR A 16 6.26 -19.50 3.42
N ALA A 17 5.40 -20.53 3.37
CA ALA A 17 4.39 -20.79 4.39
C ALA A 17 4.98 -21.26 5.74
N LYS A 18 6.18 -21.87 5.75
CA LYS A 18 6.80 -22.42 6.97
C LYS A 18 7.91 -21.56 7.58
N ARG A 19 8.49 -20.66 6.78
CA ARG A 19 9.45 -19.65 7.25
C ARG A 19 9.09 -18.33 6.58
N PRO A 20 8.69 -17.30 7.35
CA PRO A 20 8.62 -15.95 6.79
C PRO A 20 10.04 -15.59 6.38
N VAL A 21 10.32 -15.66 5.09
CA VAL A 21 11.47 -14.97 4.51
C VAL A 21 11.18 -13.49 4.76
N PRO A 22 12.06 -12.74 5.46
CA PRO A 22 11.92 -11.30 5.55
C PRO A 22 11.96 -10.76 4.11
N LEU A 23 10.77 -10.51 3.56
CA LEU A 23 10.62 -9.85 2.28
C LEU A 23 10.98 -8.39 2.56
N GLU A 24 12.21 -8.06 2.20
CA GLU A 24 12.69 -6.70 2.00
C GLU A 24 12.99 -5.92 3.28
N THR A 25 14.21 -5.38 3.30
CA THR A 25 14.55 -4.15 4.04
C THR A 25 13.42 -3.12 3.86
N PRO A 26 13.04 -2.34 4.89
CA PRO A 26 12.02 -1.31 4.72
C PRO A 26 12.34 -0.46 3.49
N CYS A 27 11.46 -0.46 2.48
CA CYS A 27 11.65 0.42 1.33
C CYS A 27 11.85 1.84 1.86
N ALA A 28 12.99 2.45 1.56
CA ALA A 28 13.27 3.80 2.00
C ALA A 28 12.13 4.72 1.51
N PRO A 29 11.64 5.65 2.36
CA PRO A 29 10.59 6.56 1.96
C PRO A 29 10.98 7.31 0.68
N VAL A 30 10.14 7.24 -0.35
CA VAL A 30 10.37 7.95 -1.62
C VAL A 30 10.51 9.45 -1.33
N GLU A 31 11.57 10.05 -1.87
CA GLU A 31 11.80 11.49 -1.73
C GLU A 31 10.62 12.29 -2.32
N LYS A 32 10.10 13.22 -1.51
CA LYS A 32 8.98 14.06 -1.92
C LYS A 32 9.48 15.14 -2.88
N ARG A 33 9.14 15.00 -4.16
CA ARG A 33 9.34 16.08 -5.14
C ARG A 33 8.27 17.17 -4.97
N PRO A 34 8.62 18.45 -5.18
CA PRO A 34 7.64 19.53 -5.16
C PRO A 34 6.60 19.33 -6.27
N LEU A 35 5.36 19.76 -6.00
CA LEU A 35 4.29 19.73 -7.00
C LEU A 35 4.57 20.80 -8.08
N PRO A 36 4.17 20.55 -9.35
CA PRO A 36 4.41 21.49 -10.44
C PRO A 36 3.66 22.81 -10.17
N ALA A 37 4.28 23.95 -10.46
CA ALA A 37 3.64 25.26 -10.33
C ALA A 37 2.58 25.50 -11.44
N GLY A 38 1.71 26.50 -11.26
CA GLY A 38 0.78 26.99 -12.29
C GLY A 38 -0.50 26.16 -12.49
N ARG A 39 -0.82 25.21 -11.61
CA ARG A 39 -2.09 24.48 -11.67
C ARG A 39 -3.18 25.21 -10.87
N PRO A 40 -4.47 24.98 -11.17
CA PRO A 40 -5.56 25.47 -10.33
C PRO A 40 -5.46 24.91 -8.89
N ARG A 41 -5.91 25.68 -7.89
CA ARG A 41 -5.89 25.27 -6.46
C ARG A 41 -6.50 23.90 -6.23
N GLU A 42 -7.63 23.62 -6.88
CA GLU A 42 -8.38 22.37 -6.75
C GLU A 42 -7.58 21.13 -7.15
N TRP A 43 -6.68 21.28 -8.13
CA TRP A 43 -5.80 20.20 -8.57
C TRP A 43 -4.87 19.78 -7.43
N TYR A 44 -4.23 20.75 -6.75
CA TYR A 44 -3.36 20.47 -5.61
C TYR A 44 -4.14 19.88 -4.43
N VAL A 45 -5.33 20.40 -4.14
CA VAL A 45 -6.18 19.87 -3.05
C VAL A 45 -6.56 18.42 -3.34
N THR A 46 -6.98 18.11 -4.56
CA THR A 46 -7.35 16.75 -4.97
C THR A 46 -6.15 15.81 -4.94
N HIS A 47 -5.00 16.25 -5.46
CA HIS A 47 -3.76 15.47 -5.43
C HIS A 47 -3.32 15.17 -3.99
N ASN A 48 -3.29 16.17 -3.11
CA ASN A 48 -2.92 15.98 -1.71
C ASN A 48 -3.93 15.11 -0.94
N ARG A 49 -5.24 15.19 -1.25
CA ARG A 49 -6.25 14.26 -0.72
C ARG A 49 -5.98 12.83 -1.15
N ARG A 50 -5.60 12.60 -2.42
CA ARG A 50 -5.20 11.26 -2.92
C ARG A 50 -3.95 10.74 -2.20
N LEU A 51 -2.91 11.57 -2.05
CA LEU A 51 -1.70 11.20 -1.29
C LEU A 51 -2.02 10.85 0.17
N LYS A 52 -2.86 11.65 0.84
CA LYS A 52 -3.30 11.37 2.22
C LYS A 52 -4.07 10.04 2.28
N ALA A 53 -4.99 9.81 1.35
CA ALA A 53 -5.78 8.57 1.30
C ALA A 53 -4.92 7.33 1.02
N MET A 54 -3.95 7.40 0.11
CA MET A 54 -3.02 6.30 -0.15
C MET A 54 -2.19 5.95 1.09
N ARG A 55 -1.64 6.95 1.80
CA ARG A 55 -0.90 6.72 3.06
C ARG A 55 -1.75 5.99 4.10
N LEU A 56 -3.01 6.39 4.25
CA LEU A 56 -3.94 5.73 5.16
C LEU A 56 -4.30 4.31 4.72
N ALA A 57 -4.48 4.08 3.42
CA ALA A 57 -4.77 2.74 2.88
C ALA A 57 -3.61 1.78 3.14
N ILE A 58 -2.36 2.21 2.92
CA ILE A 58 -1.16 1.41 3.22
C ILE A 58 -1.11 1.09 4.71
N ALA A 59 -1.23 2.10 5.59
CA ALA A 59 -1.21 1.89 7.04
C ALA A 59 -2.33 0.94 7.52
N LEU A 60 -3.51 0.99 6.90
CA LEU A 60 -4.61 0.08 7.20
C LEU A 60 -4.25 -1.36 6.80
N LEU A 61 -3.71 -1.55 5.60
CA LEU A 61 -3.26 -2.86 5.13
C LEU A 61 -2.15 -3.44 6.02
N ASP A 62 -1.16 -2.63 6.39
CA ASP A 62 -0.07 -3.01 7.29
C ASP A 62 -0.57 -3.37 8.69
N SER A 63 -1.66 -2.72 9.15
CA SER A 63 -2.32 -3.02 10.43
C SER A 63 -3.27 -4.23 10.38
N GLY A 64 -3.40 -4.91 9.23
CA GLY A 64 -4.23 -6.11 9.07
C GLY A 64 -5.68 -5.83 8.64
N VAL A 65 -5.99 -4.65 8.10
CA VAL A 65 -7.30 -4.34 7.51
C VAL A 65 -7.22 -4.59 6.01
N TYR A 66 -7.74 -5.73 5.56
CA TYR A 66 -7.58 -6.19 4.17
C TYR A 66 -8.76 -5.83 3.27
N LEU A 67 -9.94 -5.60 3.84
CA LEU A 67 -11.17 -5.38 3.09
C LEU A 67 -11.70 -3.95 3.24
N PRO A 68 -12.25 -3.34 2.18
CA PRO A 68 -12.89 -2.02 2.26
C PRO A 68 -14.04 -1.95 3.29
N SER A 69 -14.74 -3.05 3.54
CA SER A 69 -15.83 -3.14 4.52
C SER A 69 -15.34 -3.06 5.97
N GLN A 70 -14.09 -3.43 6.23
CA GLN A 70 -13.45 -3.32 7.55
C GLN A 70 -12.94 -1.89 7.83
N ALA A 71 -12.65 -1.11 6.77
CA ALA A 71 -12.19 0.27 6.83
C ALA A 71 -13.36 1.27 7.05
N ARG A 72 -14.03 1.17 8.21
CA ARG A 72 -15.05 2.16 8.62
C ARG A 72 -14.41 3.52 8.92
N ASP A 73 -15.17 4.61 8.78
CA ASP A 73 -14.65 5.98 8.97
C ASP A 73 -14.01 6.19 10.34
N ALA A 74 -14.60 5.65 11.40
CA ALA A 74 -14.01 5.67 12.74
C ALA A 74 -12.62 5.01 12.77
N LYS A 75 -12.48 3.83 12.15
CA LYS A 75 -11.21 3.10 12.08
C LYS A 75 -10.18 3.88 11.26
N ILE A 76 -10.56 4.44 10.12
CA ILE A 76 -9.69 5.29 9.29
C ILE A 76 -9.19 6.50 10.08
N ARG A 77 -10.08 7.19 10.82
CA ARG A 77 -9.74 8.35 11.65
C ARG A 77 -8.83 7.97 12.82
N THR A 78 -9.07 6.83 13.48
CA THR A 78 -8.17 6.30 14.51
C THR A 78 -6.80 5.95 13.95
N THR A 79 -6.72 5.29 12.79
CA THR A 79 -5.44 5.01 12.13
C THR A 79 -4.71 6.30 11.78
N ALA A 80 -5.41 7.35 11.32
CA ALA A 80 -4.81 8.65 11.06
C ALA A 80 -4.17 9.26 12.32
N LEU A 81 -4.83 9.16 13.47
CA LEU A 81 -4.26 9.57 14.76
C LEU A 81 -2.99 8.78 15.10
N LEU A 82 -3.02 7.45 14.95
CA LEU A 82 -1.89 6.56 15.26
C LEU A 82 -0.64 6.87 14.43
N ILE A 83 -0.81 7.24 13.15
CA ILE A 83 0.31 7.58 12.26
C ILE A 83 0.64 9.09 12.24
N GLY A 84 0.02 9.89 13.13
CA GLY A 84 0.28 11.33 13.23
C GLY A 84 -0.22 12.17 12.04
N VAL A 85 -1.24 11.70 11.32
CA VAL A 85 -1.85 12.41 10.19
C VAL A 85 -3.11 13.15 10.66
N HIS A 86 -3.24 14.43 10.30
CA HIS A 86 -4.44 15.23 10.60
C HIS A 86 -5.73 14.52 10.12
N PRO A 87 -6.84 14.57 10.89
CA PRO A 87 -8.08 13.86 10.59
C PRO A 87 -8.52 13.96 9.11
N PRO A 88 -8.86 12.82 8.47
CA PRO A 88 -9.39 12.81 7.11
C PRO A 88 -10.85 13.27 7.08
N SER A 89 -11.24 13.92 5.98
CA SER A 89 -12.65 14.20 5.69
C SER A 89 -13.37 12.96 5.18
N ASP A 90 -14.70 12.99 5.13
CA ASP A 90 -15.51 11.86 4.66
C ASP A 90 -15.21 11.48 3.21
N MET A 91 -14.96 12.48 2.36
CA MET A 91 -14.48 12.27 0.99
C MET A 91 -13.13 11.53 0.96
N THR A 92 -12.21 11.86 1.88
CA THR A 92 -10.93 11.13 2.00
C THR A 92 -11.14 9.71 2.49
N CYS A 93 -12.05 9.47 3.45
CA CYS A 93 -12.40 8.12 3.88
C CYS A 93 -13.02 7.28 2.75
N HIS A 94 -13.83 7.89 1.89
CA HIS A 94 -14.33 7.24 0.67
C HIS A 94 -13.17 6.88 -0.29
N MET A 95 -12.22 7.79 -0.52
CA MET A 95 -11.04 7.51 -1.35
C MET A 95 -10.18 6.35 -0.79
N VAL A 96 -9.99 6.28 0.53
CA VAL A 96 -9.28 5.16 1.18
C VAL A 96 -9.95 3.84 0.82
N ARG A 97 -11.27 3.73 1.01
CA ARG A 97 -12.03 2.52 0.67
C ARG A 97 -11.98 2.21 -0.82
N ALA A 98 -11.96 3.23 -1.69
CA ALA A 98 -11.81 3.04 -3.12
C ALA A 98 -10.43 2.44 -3.48
N PHE A 99 -9.34 2.90 -2.86
CA PHE A 99 -8.01 2.34 -3.09
C PHE A 99 -7.85 0.90 -2.57
N MET A 100 -8.57 0.53 -1.52
CA MET A 100 -8.57 -0.85 -1.00
C MET A 100 -9.42 -1.81 -1.84
N ARG A 101 -10.32 -1.29 -2.70
CA ARG A 101 -11.01 -2.12 -3.68
C ARG A 101 -10.01 -2.39 -4.79
N TYR A 102 -9.52 -3.63 -4.87
CA TYR A 102 -8.75 -4.08 -6.02
C TYR A 102 -9.62 -3.97 -7.26
N SER A 103 -9.48 -2.87 -8.01
CA SER A 103 -10.08 -2.70 -9.33
C SER A 103 -9.19 -3.45 -10.32
N ARG A 104 -9.59 -4.69 -10.62
CA ARG A 104 -9.07 -5.42 -11.78
C ARG A 104 -9.68 -4.84 -13.06
#